data_AF-A0A7I9UX12-F1
#
_entry.id   AF-A0A7I9UX12-F1
#
_cell.length_a   1.000
_cell.length_b   1.000
_cell.length_c   1.000
_cell.angle_alpha   90.00
_cell.angle_beta   90.00
_cell.angle_gamma   90.00
#
_symmetry.space_group_name_H-M   'P 1'
#
loop_
_entity.id
_entity.type
_entity.pdbx_description
1 polymer ?
#
loop_
_entity_poly.entity_id
_entity_poly.type
_entity_poly.pdbx_seq_one_letter_code
_entity_poly.pdbx_strand_id
1 'polypeptide(L)'
;MAHRIDYGRLVAGGIGLVVLGMFVVGYGIVVWHSPTSCGGATMSAGDRCAVTEVDGKHRESLLNESTYATQTIPLPDGNDWDTLKPRDKIHTTTVWDTILDAKNARTFDEQRAATIGNARVMVVCGALTVALGATMAWWARRRRSA
;
A
#
# COMPACT_ATOMS: atom_id res chain seq x y z
N MET A 1 48.24 -0.25 -15.31
CA MET A 1 47.27 -0.05 -16.40
C MET A 1 46.27 1.01 -15.96
N ALA A 2 46.32 2.22 -16.51
CA ALA A 2 45.40 3.29 -16.14
C ALA A 2 44.04 3.03 -16.79
N HIS A 3 43.01 2.79 -15.99
CA HIS A 3 41.63 2.66 -16.47
C HIS A 3 41.23 4.01 -17.08
N ARG A 4 41.17 4.10 -18.43
CA ARG A 4 40.59 5.29 -19.08
C ARG A 4 39.13 5.36 -18.67
N ILE A 5 38.79 6.41 -17.93
CA ILE A 5 37.42 6.70 -17.56
C ILE A 5 36.72 7.24 -18.81
N ASP A 6 35.75 6.48 -19.34
CA ASP A 6 34.89 6.93 -20.42
C ASP A 6 33.87 7.94 -19.88
N TYR A 7 34.27 9.21 -19.79
CA TYR A 7 33.42 10.30 -19.34
C TYR A 7 32.12 10.42 -20.16
N GLY A 8 32.07 9.90 -21.39
CA GLY A 8 30.86 9.88 -22.22
C GLY A 8 29.82 8.91 -21.70
N ARG A 9 30.26 7.74 -21.24
CA ARG A 9 29.41 6.75 -20.57
C ARG A 9 28.93 7.25 -19.21
N LEU A 10 29.77 8.00 -18.48
CA LEU A 10 29.36 8.61 -17.21
C LEU A 10 28.27 9.68 -17.40
N VAL A 11 28.38 10.55 -18.42
CA VAL A 11 27.36 11.54 -18.72
C VAL A 11 26.06 10.88 -19.20
N ALA A 12 26.15 9.87 -20.08
CA ALA A 12 24.98 9.12 -20.53
C ALA A 12 24.28 8.38 -19.38
N GLY A 13 25.05 7.76 -18.48
CA GLY A 13 24.54 7.12 -17.27
C GLY A 13 23.86 8.12 -16.32
N GLY A 14 24.45 9.30 -16.12
CA GLY A 14 23.86 10.37 -15.33
C GLY A 14 22.52 10.88 -15.90
N ILE A 15 22.44 11.06 -17.22
CA ILE A 15 21.18 11.43 -17.89
C ILE A 15 20.14 10.32 -17.74
N GLY A 16 20.54 9.04 -17.90
CA GLY A 16 19.66 7.89 -17.68
C GLY A 16 19.08 7.85 -16.26
N LEU A 17 19.90 8.13 -15.24
CA LEU A 17 19.45 8.22 -13.85
C LEU A 17 18.46 9.37 -13.63
N VAL A 18 18.68 10.52 -14.27
CA VAL A 18 17.74 11.65 -14.19
C VAL A 18 16.38 11.30 -14.80
N VAL A 19 16.37 10.66 -15.97
CA VAL A 19 15.12 10.22 -16.62
C VAL A 19 14.40 9.18 -15.76
N LEU A 20 15.13 8.18 -15.26
CA LEU A 20 14.58 7.16 -14.36
C LEU A 20 14.02 7.79 -13.08
N GLY A 21 14.76 8.71 -12.45
CA GLY A 21 14.33 9.39 -11.25
C GLY A 21 13.07 10.22 -11.48
N MET A 22 12.98 10.97 -12.59
CA MET A 22 11.76 11.69 -12.96
C MET A 22 10.57 10.76 -13.19
N PHE A 23 10.79 9.61 -13.84
CA PHE A 23 9.74 8.60 -14.02
C PHE A 23 9.22 8.08 -12.68
N VAL A 24 10.11 7.74 -11.74
CA VAL A 24 9.73 7.26 -10.40
C VAL A 24 8.98 8.33 -9.61
N VAL A 25 9.41 9.60 -9.68
CA VAL A 25 8.68 10.72 -9.04
C VAL A 25 7.28 10.87 -9.64
N GLY A 26 7.17 10.89 -10.98
CA GLY A 26 5.88 11.01 -11.66
C GLY A 26 4.94 9.86 -11.30
N TYR A 27 5.44 8.64 -11.30
CA TYR A 27 4.68 7.46 -10.88
C TYR A 27 4.23 7.57 -9.42
N GLY A 28 5.12 7.99 -8.50
CA GLY A 28 4.77 8.20 -7.10
C GLY A 28 3.64 9.22 -6.91
N ILE A 29 3.63 10.31 -7.69
CA ILE A 29 2.55 11.31 -7.67
C ILE A 29 1.23 10.71 -8.16
N VAL A 30 1.25 9.93 -9.25
CA VAL A 30 0.04 9.25 -9.75
C VAL A 30 -0.52 8.29 -8.72
N VAL A 31 0.34 7.49 -8.06
CA VAL A 31 -0.07 6.57 -6.99
C VAL A 31 -0.65 7.35 -5.80
N TRP A 32 -0.08 8.50 -5.45
CA TRP A 32 -0.62 9.34 -4.38
C TRP A 32 -2.06 9.83 -4.70
N HIS A 33 -2.36 10.14 -5.95
CA HIS A 33 -3.70 10.53 -6.38
C HIS A 33 -4.61 9.35 -6.76
N SER A 34 -4.09 8.12 -6.76
CA SER A 34 -4.87 6.94 -7.11
C SER A 34 -5.90 6.62 -6.03
N PRO A 35 -7.11 6.19 -6.41
CA PRO A 35 -8.12 5.78 -5.44
C PRO A 35 -7.65 4.54 -4.68
N THR A 36 -7.96 4.49 -3.39
CA THR A 36 -7.59 3.37 -2.51
C THR A 36 -8.28 2.09 -2.97
N SER A 37 -7.55 0.99 -3.01
CA SER A 37 -8.05 -0.30 -3.51
C SER A 37 -7.64 -1.46 -2.62
N CYS A 38 -8.54 -2.41 -2.42
CA CYS A 38 -8.29 -3.66 -1.71
C CYS A 38 -8.50 -4.84 -2.67
N GLY A 39 -7.48 -5.68 -2.87
CA GLY A 39 -7.61 -6.84 -3.76
C GLY A 39 -7.99 -6.51 -5.21
N GLY A 40 -7.72 -5.28 -5.66
CA GLY A 40 -8.06 -4.80 -7.02
C GLY A 40 -9.42 -4.10 -7.15
N ALA A 41 -10.24 -4.06 -6.10
CA ALA A 41 -11.49 -3.30 -6.08
C ALA A 41 -11.29 -1.95 -5.36
N THR A 42 -11.90 -0.89 -5.87
CA THR A 42 -11.87 0.44 -5.25
C THR A 42 -12.67 0.46 -3.95
N MET A 43 -12.07 1.03 -2.90
CA MET A 43 -12.66 1.17 -1.58
C MET A 43 -13.38 2.50 -1.42
N SER A 44 -14.51 2.47 -0.71
CA SER A 44 -15.21 3.64 -0.16
C SER A 44 -14.89 3.81 1.33
N ALA A 45 -15.23 4.97 1.89
CA ALA A 45 -14.92 5.30 3.30
C ALA A 45 -15.55 4.33 4.32
N GLY A 46 -16.69 3.71 3.99
CA GLY A 46 -17.35 2.71 4.82
C GLY A 46 -16.81 1.29 4.65
N ASP A 47 -15.97 1.03 3.65
CA ASP A 47 -15.54 -0.32 3.33
C ASP A 47 -14.35 -0.76 4.20
N ARG A 48 -14.22 -2.07 4.38
CA ARG A 48 -13.11 -2.69 5.10
C ARG A 48 -12.33 -3.60 4.16
N CYS A 49 -11.03 -3.66 4.36
CA CYS A 49 -10.17 -4.58 3.63
C CYS A 49 -9.71 -5.71 4.55
N ALA A 50 -10.26 -6.90 4.35
CA ALA A 50 -9.77 -8.08 5.05
C ALA A 50 -8.47 -8.55 4.41
N VAL A 51 -7.44 -8.68 5.24
CA VAL A 51 -6.18 -9.31 4.84
C VAL A 51 -6.14 -10.69 5.47
N THR A 52 -6.20 -11.71 4.63
CA THR A 52 -6.09 -13.10 5.05
C THR A 52 -4.84 -13.71 4.45
N GLU A 53 -4.18 -14.59 5.19
CA GLU A 53 -3.06 -15.37 4.68
C GLU A 53 -3.56 -16.78 4.41
N VAL A 54 -3.66 -17.13 3.12
CA VAL A 54 -4.09 -18.46 2.69
C VAL A 54 -2.94 -19.06 1.88
N ASP A 55 -2.43 -20.20 2.32
CA ASP A 55 -1.30 -20.91 1.70
C ASP A 55 -0.03 -20.05 1.54
N GLY A 56 0.27 -19.22 2.55
CA GLY A 56 1.44 -18.32 2.53
C GLY A 56 1.33 -17.17 1.52
N LYS A 57 0.15 -16.94 0.96
CA LYS A 57 -0.14 -15.80 0.09
C LYS A 57 -1.07 -14.83 0.79
N HIS A 58 -0.70 -13.56 0.79
CA HIS A 58 -1.61 -12.48 1.16
C HIS A 58 -2.75 -12.39 0.16
N ARG A 59 -3.96 -12.64 0.64
CA ARG A 59 -5.20 -12.35 -0.08
C ARG A 59 -5.89 -11.19 0.60
N GLU A 60 -6.15 -10.16 -0.19
CA GLU A 60 -6.95 -9.03 0.20
C GLU A 60 -8.36 -9.19 -0.37
N SER A 61 -9.37 -8.99 0.47
CA SER A 61 -10.77 -9.01 0.06
C SER A 61 -11.47 -7.75 0.54
N LEU A 62 -12.18 -7.11 -0.38
CA LEU A 62 -13.05 -5.98 -0.06
C LEU A 62 -14.30 -6.49 0.68
N LEU A 63 -14.60 -5.87 1.82
CA LEU A 63 -15.79 -6.13 2.62
C LEU A 63 -16.64 -4.86 2.62
N ASN A 64 -17.85 -4.97 2.09
CA ASN A 64 -18.82 -3.88 2.05
C ASN A 64 -19.92 -4.13 3.06
N GLU A 65 -20.32 -3.06 3.77
CA GLU A 65 -21.39 -3.11 4.77
C GLU A 65 -22.68 -3.65 4.17
N SER A 66 -23.05 -3.23 2.96
CA SER A 66 -24.28 -3.65 2.28
C SER A 66 -24.39 -5.16 2.06
N THR A 67 -23.26 -5.87 1.98
CA THR A 67 -23.22 -7.33 1.77
C THR A 67 -23.37 -8.10 3.08
N TYR A 68 -22.89 -7.54 4.20
CA TYR A 68 -22.73 -8.26 5.47
C TYR A 68 -23.63 -7.74 6.60
N ALA A 69 -24.19 -6.53 6.49
CA ALA A 69 -25.09 -5.95 7.48
C ALA A 69 -26.42 -6.71 7.60
N THR A 70 -26.83 -7.46 6.57
CA THR A 70 -28.06 -8.26 6.59
C THR A 70 -27.87 -9.65 7.21
N GLN A 71 -26.63 -10.09 7.43
CA GLN A 71 -26.35 -11.37 8.05
C GLN A 71 -26.20 -11.19 9.56
N THR A 72 -27.07 -11.84 10.33
CA THR A 72 -27.02 -11.82 11.79
C THR A 72 -26.50 -13.13 12.34
N ILE A 73 -25.59 -13.07 13.30
CA ILE A 73 -25.11 -14.23 14.05
C ILE A 73 -25.77 -14.17 15.44
N PRO A 74 -26.47 -15.24 15.87
CA PRO A 74 -26.87 -15.37 17.26
C PRO A 74 -25.60 -15.57 18.11
N LEU A 75 -25.40 -14.76 19.15
CA LEU A 75 -24.37 -15.00 20.15
C LEU A 75 -25.06 -15.34 21.48
N PRO A 76 -24.64 -16.42 22.16
CA PRO A 76 -25.02 -16.65 23.55
C PRO A 76 -24.57 -15.49 24.43
N ASP A 77 -25.34 -15.21 25.49
CA ASP A 77 -24.86 -14.41 26.62
C ASP A 77 -23.73 -15.17 27.33
N GLY A 78 -22.49 -14.84 26.96
CA GLY A 78 -21.29 -15.59 27.34
C GLY A 78 -20.84 -16.53 26.22
N ASN A 79 -19.52 -16.61 25.98
CA ASN A 79 -18.90 -17.26 24.82
C ASN A 79 -19.05 -18.80 24.75
N ASP A 80 -20.00 -19.38 25.48
CA ASP A 80 -20.08 -20.81 25.71
C ASP A 80 -21.36 -21.39 25.10
N TRP A 81 -21.18 -22.02 23.94
CA TRP A 81 -22.26 -22.64 23.16
C TRP A 81 -22.77 -23.93 23.81
N ASP A 82 -21.96 -24.57 24.66
CA ASP A 82 -22.25 -25.86 25.27
C ASP A 82 -23.14 -25.73 26.52
N THR A 83 -23.31 -24.52 27.07
CA THR A 83 -24.08 -24.26 28.30
C THR A 83 -25.43 -23.56 28.07
N LEU A 84 -25.80 -23.29 26.82
CA LEU A 84 -27.05 -22.65 26.43
C LEU A 84 -28.29 -23.47 26.86
N LYS A 85 -29.10 -22.90 27.75
CA LYS A 85 -30.41 -23.44 28.11
C LYS A 85 -31.51 -22.85 27.22
N PRO A 86 -32.65 -23.54 27.01
CA PRO A 86 -33.76 -23.09 26.15
C PRO A 86 -34.43 -21.75 26.54
N ARG A 87 -34.01 -21.10 27.64
CA ARG A 87 -34.55 -19.82 28.13
C ARG A 87 -33.50 -18.72 28.21
N ASP A 88 -32.25 -19.01 27.84
CA ASP A 88 -31.21 -18.01 27.88
C ASP A 88 -31.44 -16.97 26.78
N LYS A 89 -31.10 -15.71 27.09
CA LYS A 89 -31.21 -14.64 26.12
C LYS A 89 -30.10 -14.83 25.10
N ILE A 90 -30.50 -14.90 23.84
CA ILE A 90 -29.59 -14.89 22.70
C ILE A 90 -29.59 -13.47 22.16
N HIS A 91 -28.42 -12.85 22.11
CA HIS A 91 -28.26 -11.56 21.45
C HIS A 91 -27.88 -11.78 19.99
N THR A 92 -28.43 -11.00 19.08
CA THR A 92 -28.04 -11.05 17.67
C THR A 92 -27.09 -9.90 17.39
N THR A 93 -25.91 -10.22 16.85
CA THR A 93 -24.99 -9.22 16.28
C THR A 93 -24.98 -9.36 14.76
N THR A 94 -24.56 -8.33 14.02
CA THR A 94 -24.36 -8.48 12.59
C THR A 94 -22.96 -9.05 12.29
N VAL A 95 -22.83 -9.78 11.18
CA VAL A 95 -21.52 -10.22 10.68
C VAL A 95 -20.62 -8.99 10.47
N TRP A 96 -21.20 -7.87 10.04
CA TRP A 96 -20.48 -6.61 9.89
C TRP A 96 -19.86 -6.12 11.21
N ASP A 97 -20.60 -6.15 12.32
CA ASP A 97 -20.09 -5.76 13.63
C ASP A 97 -18.94 -6.67 14.10
N THR A 98 -19.02 -7.98 13.81
CA THR A 98 -17.90 -8.90 14.10
C THR A 98 -16.68 -8.66 13.22
N ILE A 99 -16.87 -8.21 11.97
CA ILE A 99 -15.79 -7.82 11.07
C ILE A 99 -15.12 -6.53 11.54
N LEU A 100 -15.89 -5.59 12.08
CA LEU A 100 -15.36 -4.33 12.62
C LEU A 100 -14.41 -4.57 13.82
N ASP A 101 -14.69 -5.60 14.61
CA ASP A 101 -13.86 -6.00 15.76
C ASP A 101 -12.68 -6.92 15.36
N ALA A 102 -12.66 -7.42 14.12
CA ALA A 102 -11.60 -8.31 13.66
C ALA A 102 -10.29 -7.57 13.41
N LYS A 103 -9.23 -7.96 14.14
CA LYS A 103 -7.86 -7.39 14.03
C LYS A 103 -7.23 -7.46 12.63
N ASN A 104 -7.81 -8.25 11.72
CA ASN A 104 -7.28 -8.49 10.37
C ASN A 104 -7.98 -7.65 9.29
N ALA A 105 -8.93 -6.77 9.68
CA ALA A 105 -9.63 -5.87 8.77
C ALA A 105 -9.04 -4.46 8.86
N ARG A 106 -8.44 -3.97 7.76
CA ARG A 106 -7.96 -2.59 7.66
C ARG A 106 -9.08 -1.64 7.25
N THR A 107 -9.11 -0.47 7.87
CA THR A 107 -9.99 0.63 7.45
C THR A 107 -9.56 1.24 6.13
N PHE A 108 -10.46 1.97 5.47
CA PHE A 108 -10.13 2.83 4.33
C PHE A 108 -8.96 3.78 4.67
N ASP A 109 -8.98 4.41 5.84
CA ASP A 109 -7.96 5.37 6.25
C ASP A 109 -6.59 4.71 6.45
N GLU A 110 -6.55 3.51 7.04
CA GLU A 110 -5.31 2.74 7.19
C GLU A 110 -4.74 2.30 5.85
N GLN A 111 -5.59 1.79 4.95
CA GLN A 111 -5.23 1.43 3.59
C GLN A 111 -4.68 2.65 2.82
N ARG A 112 -5.37 3.79 2.91
CA ARG A 112 -4.95 5.05 2.30
C ARG A 112 -3.65 5.56 2.89
N ALA A 113 -3.46 5.49 4.20
CA ALA A 113 -2.22 5.89 4.87
C ALA A 113 -1.04 5.02 4.40
N ALA A 114 -1.23 3.72 4.24
CA ALA A 114 -0.21 2.82 3.71
C ALA A 114 0.15 3.14 2.25
N THR A 115 -0.84 3.36 1.38
CA THR A 115 -0.60 3.74 -0.03
C THR A 115 0.12 5.08 -0.14
N ILE A 116 -0.30 6.09 0.64
CA ILE A 116 0.37 7.39 0.68
C ILE A 116 1.80 7.27 1.22
N GLY A 117 2.02 6.45 2.25
CA GLY A 117 3.35 6.18 2.79
C GLY A 117 4.30 5.64 1.73
N ASN A 118 3.87 4.60 1.01
CA ASN A 118 4.65 4.01 -0.09
C ASN A 118 4.90 5.01 -1.23
N ALA A 119 3.88 5.81 -1.61
CA ALA A 119 4.03 6.83 -2.63
C ALA A 119 5.06 7.90 -2.24
N ARG A 120 5.05 8.36 -0.98
CA ARG A 120 6.06 9.32 -0.47
C ARG A 120 7.47 8.77 -0.54
N VAL A 121 7.66 7.50 -0.16
CA VAL A 121 8.97 6.83 -0.27
C VAL A 121 9.44 6.80 -1.72
N MET A 122 8.56 6.45 -2.66
CA MET A 122 8.90 6.47 -4.09
C MET A 122 9.31 7.88 -4.56
N VAL A 123 8.58 8.93 -4.17
CA VAL A 123 8.92 10.31 -4.54
C VAL A 123 10.28 10.71 -4.00
N VAL A 124 10.59 10.40 -2.74
CA VAL A 124 11.90 10.71 -2.13
C VAL A 124 13.03 9.95 -2.83
N CYS A 125 12.85 8.65 -3.07
CA CYS A 125 13.84 7.83 -3.79
C CYS A 125 14.05 8.33 -5.22
N GLY A 126 12.98 8.69 -5.92
CA GLY A 126 13.05 9.28 -7.25
C GLY A 126 13.83 10.61 -7.26
N ALA A 127 13.54 11.52 -6.31
CA ALA A 127 14.23 12.79 -6.17
C ALA A 127 15.74 12.62 -5.90
N LEU A 128 16.12 11.68 -5.02
CA LEU A 128 17.52 11.34 -4.76
C LEU A 128 18.22 10.80 -6.02
N THR A 129 17.53 9.96 -6.79
CA THR A 129 18.05 9.42 -8.05
C THR A 129 18.31 10.53 -9.07
N VAL A 130 17.40 11.52 -9.17
CA VAL A 130 17.60 12.71 -10.00
C VAL A 130 18.82 13.52 -9.54
N ALA A 131 18.95 13.76 -8.23
CA ALA A 131 20.07 14.52 -7.67
C ALA A 131 21.42 13.84 -7.94
N LEU A 132 21.50 12.52 -7.77
CA LEU A 132 22.69 11.73 -8.07
C LEU A 132 23.03 11.74 -9.57
N GLY A 133 22.04 11.56 -10.43
CA GLY A 133 22.25 11.62 -11.89
C GLY A 133 22.74 12.98 -12.35
N ALA A 134 22.16 14.06 -11.83
CA ALA A 134 22.53 15.44 -12.16
C ALA A 134 23.94 15.78 -11.66
N THR A 135 24.28 15.43 -10.42
CA THR A 135 25.62 15.67 -9.85
C THR A 135 26.70 14.88 -10.59
N MET A 136 26.42 13.62 -10.96
CA MET A 136 27.33 12.78 -11.74
C MET A 136 27.57 13.35 -13.14
N ALA A 137 26.51 13.77 -13.85
CA ALA A 137 26.61 14.38 -15.16
C ALA A 137 27.35 15.74 -15.12
N TRP A 138 27.08 16.56 -14.09
CA TRP A 138 27.76 17.84 -13.90
C TRP A 138 29.26 17.64 -13.62
N TRP A 139 29.61 16.72 -12.72
CA TRP A 139 31.00 16.43 -12.39
C TRP A 139 31.78 15.87 -13.59
N ALA A 140 31.17 14.96 -14.35
CA ALA A 140 31.77 14.40 -15.55
C ALA A 140 31.98 15.44 -16.65
N ARG A 141 31.07 16.42 -16.79
CA ARG A 141 31.27 17.57 -17.69
C ARG A 141 32.41 18.46 -17.21
N ARG A 142 32.45 18.79 -15.91
CA ARG A 142 33.49 19.66 -15.34
C ARG A 142 34.90 19.09 -15.53
N ARG A 143 35.06 17.76 -15.39
CA ARG A 143 36.35 17.08 -15.63
C ARG A 143 36.73 16.90 -17.11
N ARG A 144 35.79 17.03 -18.04
CA ARG A 144 36.10 17.07 -19.48
C ARG A 144 36.57 18.43 -19.94
N SER A 145 36.20 19.49 -19.23
CA SER A 145 36.51 20.88 -19.57
C SER A 145 37.75 21.42 -18.86
N ALA A 146 38.35 20.65 -17.95
CA ALA A 146 39.59 20.92 -17.24
C ALA A 146 40.69 20.02 -17.79
#